data_AF-A0A7J4ESP8-F1
#
_entry.id   AF-A0A7J4ESP8-F1
#
_cell.length_a   1.000
_cell.length_b   1.000
_cell.length_c   1.000
_cell.angle_alpha   90.00
_cell.angle_beta   90.00
_cell.angle_gamma   90.00
#
_symmetry.space_group_name_H-M   'P 1'
#
loop_
_entity.id
_entity.type
_entity.pdbx_description
1 polymer ?
#
loop_
_entity_poly.entity_id
_entity_poly.type
_entity_poly.pdbx_seq_one_letter_code
_entity_poly.pdbx_strand_id
1 'polypeptide(L)'
;MISEISTLFGLKVYTDEGRYVGKVDDVVIDLEKRQVRGLALGDYNKVLIDSKAPGIIIPYRLVKSVGDIVLIKDIFKFSRKKVRREERYEGEEEAITVIS
;
A
#
# COMPACT_ATOMS: atom_id res chain seq x y z
N MET A 1 -1.20 -4.35 -22.19
CA MET A 1 -0.54 -5.40 -21.39
C MET A 1 -1.54 -5.87 -20.35
N ILE A 2 -1.94 -7.14 -20.41
CA ILE A 2 -2.64 -7.79 -19.29
C ILE A 2 -1.52 -8.09 -18.30
N SER A 3 -1.38 -7.29 -17.25
CA SER A 3 -0.48 -7.63 -16.16
C SER A 3 -1.06 -8.87 -15.48
N GLU A 4 -0.36 -9.99 -15.57
CA GLU A 4 -0.75 -11.21 -14.87
C GLU A 4 -0.77 -10.92 -13.36
N ILE A 5 -1.95 -10.86 -12.76
CA ILE A 5 -2.15 -10.54 -11.34
C ILE A 5 -1.32 -11.49 -10.45
N SER A 6 -1.08 -12.72 -10.92
CA SER A 6 -0.21 -13.71 -10.30
C SER A 6 1.23 -13.22 -10.08
N THR A 7 1.77 -12.33 -10.90
CA THR A 7 3.15 -11.85 -10.77
C THR A 7 3.35 -10.86 -9.63
N LEU A 8 2.26 -10.32 -9.06
CA LEU A 8 2.32 -9.37 -7.96
C LEU A 8 2.62 -10.05 -6.62
N PHE A 9 2.23 -11.32 -6.47
CA PHE A 9 2.36 -12.05 -5.23
C PHE A 9 3.82 -12.22 -4.83
N GLY A 10 4.11 -11.90 -3.58
CA GLY A 10 5.43 -12.00 -2.99
C GLY A 10 6.40 -10.88 -3.33
N LEU A 11 6.02 -9.93 -4.18
CA LEU A 11 6.85 -8.77 -4.49
C LEU A 11 6.97 -7.85 -3.27
N LYS A 12 8.18 -7.29 -3.11
CA LYS A 12 8.43 -6.26 -2.10
C LYS A 12 7.91 -4.92 -2.58
N VAL A 13 7.28 -4.19 -1.67
CA VAL A 13 6.70 -2.87 -1.93
C VAL A 13 7.56 -1.80 -1.28
N TYR A 14 7.96 -0.81 -2.08
CA TYR A 14 8.74 0.33 -1.66
C TYR A 14 8.07 1.65 -2.05
N THR A 15 8.33 2.72 -1.31
CA THR A 15 7.96 4.06 -1.76
C THR A 15 8.94 4.57 -2.84
N ASP A 16 8.56 5.61 -3.58
CA ASP A 16 9.43 6.34 -4.50
C ASP A 16 10.61 7.07 -3.83
N GLU A 17 10.65 7.09 -2.49
CA GLU A 17 11.80 7.54 -1.68
C GLU A 17 12.64 6.36 -1.13
N GLY A 18 12.38 5.13 -1.60
CA GLY A 18 13.13 3.95 -1.22
C GLY A 18 12.80 3.36 0.15
N ARG A 19 11.66 3.71 0.75
CA ARG A 19 11.25 3.13 2.05
C ARG A 19 10.52 1.81 1.86
N TYR A 20 10.96 0.76 2.56
CA TYR A 20 10.27 -0.53 2.56
C TYR A 20 8.92 -0.44 3.28
N VAL A 21 7.86 -0.84 2.60
CA VAL A 21 6.48 -0.79 3.08
C VAL A 21 6.02 -2.17 3.55
N GLY A 22 6.26 -3.22 2.77
CA GLY A 22 5.84 -4.58 3.08
C GLY A 22 5.96 -5.52 1.88
N LYS A 23 5.34 -6.70 1.97
CA LYS A 23 5.33 -7.72 0.91
C LYS A 23 3.89 -7.99 0.47
N VAL A 24 3.65 -8.08 -0.83
CA VAL A 24 2.31 -8.40 -1.35
C VAL A 24 1.96 -9.84 -1.02
N ASP A 25 0.90 -10.03 -0.25
CA ASP A 25 0.34 -11.34 0.09
C ASP A 25 -0.89 -11.65 -0.76
N ASP A 26 -1.67 -10.63 -1.13
CA ASP A 26 -2.87 -10.79 -1.96
C ASP A 26 -3.25 -9.52 -2.73
N VAL A 27 -4.23 -9.62 -3.62
CA VAL A 27 -4.76 -8.53 -4.45
C VAL A 27 -6.28 -8.44 -4.29
N VAL A 28 -6.75 -7.25 -3.92
CA VAL A 28 -8.19 -6.95 -3.80
C VAL A 28 -8.72 -6.54 -5.17
N ILE A 29 -9.71 -7.27 -5.68
CA ILE A 29 -10.31 -7.03 -7.00
C ILE A 29 -11.74 -6.51 -6.83
N ASP A 30 -12.09 -5.49 -7.60
CA ASP A 30 -13.47 -5.07 -7.83
C ASP A 30 -14.04 -5.91 -8.99
N LEU A 31 -14.97 -6.81 -8.69
CA LEU A 31 -15.55 -7.75 -9.66
C LEU A 31 -16.52 -7.05 -10.63
N GLU A 32 -17.16 -5.97 -10.20
CA GLU A 32 -18.07 -5.19 -11.05
C GLU A 32 -17.27 -4.41 -12.10
N LYS A 33 -16.18 -3.78 -11.67
CA LYS A 33 -15.31 -2.97 -12.54
C LYS A 33 -14.23 -3.78 -13.24
N ARG A 34 -14.04 -5.06 -12.86
CA ARG A 34 -12.96 -5.96 -13.33
C ARG A 34 -11.58 -5.32 -13.21
N GLN A 35 -11.33 -4.64 -12.10
CA GLN A 35 -10.11 -3.87 -11.86
C GLN A 35 -9.50 -4.20 -10.50
N VAL A 36 -8.18 -4.06 -10.40
CA VAL A 36 -7.48 -4.17 -9.13
C VAL A 36 -7.79 -2.94 -8.28
N ARG A 37 -8.40 -3.15 -7.12
CA ARG A 37 -8.73 -2.10 -6.16
C ARG A 37 -7.56 -1.80 -5.23
N GLY A 38 -6.84 -2.83 -4.80
CA GLY A 38 -5.73 -2.67 -3.86
C GLY A 38 -4.83 -3.89 -3.77
N LEU A 39 -3.67 -3.69 -3.15
CA LEU A 39 -2.70 -4.73 -2.80
C LEU A 39 -2.82 -4.98 -1.30
N ALA A 40 -3.07 -6.23 -0.91
CA ALA A 40 -2.96 -6.66 0.47
C ALA A 40 -1.50 -6.99 0.77
N LEU A 41 -0.90 -6.29 1.73
CA LEU A 41 0.46 -6.49 2.17
C LEU A 41 0.47 -7.17 3.53
N GLY A 42 1.27 -8.23 3.63
CA GLY A 42 1.75 -8.77 4.90
C GLY A 42 3.16 -8.27 5.22
N ASP A 43 3.62 -8.65 6.42
CA ASP A 43 4.97 -8.32 6.94
C ASP A 43 5.37 -6.86 6.67
N TYR A 44 4.41 -5.96 6.91
CA TYR A 44 4.58 -4.54 6.64
C TYR A 44 5.41 -3.86 7.72
N ASN A 45 6.03 -2.75 7.34
CA ASN A 45 6.92 -2.00 8.21
C ASN A 45 6.14 -1.27 9.31
N LYS A 46 6.15 -1.84 10.52
CA LYS A 46 5.46 -1.30 11.71
C LYS A 46 5.98 0.07 12.16
N VAL A 47 7.19 0.47 11.74
CA VAL A 47 7.72 1.82 12.00
C VAL A 47 7.02 2.86 11.11
N LEU A 48 6.58 2.46 9.92
CA LEU A 48 5.83 3.34 9.02
C LEU A 48 4.33 3.35 9.31
N ILE A 49 3.79 2.22 9.77
CA ILE A 49 2.37 2.01 10.01
C ILE A 49 2.22 1.39 11.41
N ASP A 50 1.80 2.20 12.37
CA ASP A 50 1.60 1.76 13.76
C ASP A 50 0.29 0.98 13.88
N SER A 51 0.34 -0.32 13.60
CA SER A 51 -0.78 -1.24 13.74
C SER A 51 -0.31 -2.63 14.18
N LYS A 52 -1.19 -3.34 14.90
CA LYS A 52 -1.00 -4.73 15.32
C LYS A 52 -1.64 -5.75 14.40
N ALA A 53 -2.34 -5.27 13.37
CA ALA A 53 -3.04 -6.12 12.43
C ALA A 53 -2.11 -7.04 11.64
N PRO A 54 -2.61 -8.19 11.18
CA PRO A 54 -1.86 -9.13 10.34
C PRO A 54 -1.43 -8.53 9.00
N GLY A 55 -2.19 -7.58 8.45
CA GLY A 55 -1.90 -6.99 7.14
C GLY A 55 -2.53 -5.62 6.94
N ILE A 56 -2.19 -5.02 5.80
CA ILE A 56 -2.70 -3.73 5.34
C ILE A 56 -3.12 -3.81 3.88
N ILE A 57 -4.00 -2.91 3.44
CA ILE A 57 -4.39 -2.76 2.05
C ILE A 57 -3.89 -1.41 1.55
N ILE A 58 -3.08 -1.45 0.49
CA ILE A 58 -2.62 -0.29 -0.27
C ILE A 58 -3.50 -0.14 -1.51
N PRO A 59 -4.21 0.98 -1.69
CA PRO A 59 -4.98 1.22 -2.91
C PRO A 59 -4.10 1.18 -4.16
N TYR A 60 -4.57 0.51 -5.21
CA TYR A 60 -3.76 0.31 -6.43
C TYR A 60 -3.40 1.63 -7.12
N ARG A 61 -4.20 2.69 -6.92
CA ARG A 61 -3.90 4.02 -7.47
C ARG A 61 -2.59 4.64 -6.94
N LEU A 62 -2.09 4.18 -5.80
CA LEU A 62 -0.81 4.63 -5.25
C LEU A 62 0.39 3.95 -5.94
N VAL A 63 0.15 2.86 -6.67
CA VAL A 63 1.18 2.13 -7.40
C VAL A 63 1.66 2.97 -8.58
N LYS A 64 2.98 3.21 -8.62
CA LYS A 64 3.66 3.93 -9.71
C LYS A 64 4.19 2.97 -10.76
N SER A 65 4.78 1.85 -10.35
CA SER A 65 5.33 0.85 -11.26
C SER A 65 5.36 -0.53 -10.62
N VAL A 66 5.31 -1.54 -11.49
CA VAL A 66 5.40 -2.96 -11.15
C VAL A 66 6.45 -3.59 -12.06
N GLY A 67 7.40 -4.29 -11.45
CA GLY A 67 8.43 -5.11 -12.11
C GLY A 67 8.90 -6.18 -11.14
N ASP A 68 10.21 -6.26 -10.87
CA ASP A 68 10.76 -7.12 -9.81
C ASP A 68 10.38 -6.64 -8.39
N ILE A 69 9.96 -5.38 -8.28
CA ILE A 69 9.43 -4.76 -7.07
C ILE A 69 8.21 -3.91 -7.43
N VAL A 70 7.43 -3.54 -6.41
CA VAL A 70 6.34 -2.58 -6.54
C VAL A 70 6.78 -1.25 -5.97
N LEU A 71 6.69 -0.18 -6.75
CA LEU A 71 6.90 1.19 -6.27
C LEU A 71 5.57 1.89 -6.05
N ILE A 72 5.41 2.55 -4.91
CA ILE A 72 4.23 3.36 -4.57
C ILE A 72 4.61 4.82 -4.32
N LYS A 73 3.65 5.72 -4.49
CA LYS A 73 3.77 7.12 -4.06
C LYS A 73 4.00 7.18 -2.54
N ASP A 74 5.03 7.90 -2.12
CA ASP A 74 5.29 8.13 -0.70
C ASP A 74 4.26 9.07 -0.08
N ILE A 75 3.34 8.49 0.69
CA ILE A 75 2.34 9.20 1.49
C ILE A 75 2.77 9.40 2.96
N PHE A 76 3.90 8.81 3.36
CA PHE A 76 4.39 8.83 4.73
C PHE A 76 5.27 10.05 5.03
N LYS A 77 5.52 10.94 4.04
CA LYS A 77 6.33 12.17 4.19
C LYS A 77 5.83 13.10 5.29
N PHE A 78 4.55 13.01 5.63
CA PHE A 78 3.91 13.84 6.67
C PHE A 78 4.03 13.26 8.08
N SER A 79 4.45 12.00 8.24
CA SER A 79 4.54 11.34 9.56
C SER A 79 5.70 11.88 10.41
N ARG A 80 6.85 12.26 9.80
CA ARG A 80 8.00 12.83 10.56
C ARG A 80 7.76 14.23 11.15
N LYS A 81 6.71 14.96 10.75
CA LYS A 81 6.37 16.28 11.32
C LYS A 81 5.23 16.25 12.35
N LYS A 82 4.52 15.14 12.52
CA LYS A 82 3.34 15.04 13.40
C LYS A 82 3.65 14.46 14.79
N VAL A 83 4.59 15.09 15.52
CA VAL A 83 4.46 15.17 17.00
C VAL A 83 3.56 16.34 17.41
N ARG A 84 3.07 17.16 16.47
CA ARG A 84 1.98 18.11 16.70
C ARG A 84 1.05 18.14 15.50
N ARG A 85 -0.26 18.12 15.81
CA ARG A 85 -1.42 18.31 14.93
C ARG A 85 -1.97 17.07 14.23
N GLU A 86 -3.06 16.56 14.81
CA GLU A 86 -4.17 15.97 14.10
C GLU A 86 -4.59 16.90 12.95
N GLU A 87 -4.31 16.48 11.73
CA GLU A 87 -5.03 16.98 10.56
C GLU A 87 -5.45 15.76 9.78
N ARG A 88 -6.77 15.58 9.81
CA ARG A 88 -7.62 14.70 9.03
C ARG A 88 -7.14 14.73 7.58
N TYR A 89 -6.76 13.58 7.03
CA TYR A 89 -6.49 13.49 5.60
C TYR A 89 -7.86 13.49 4.92
N GLU A 90 -8.19 14.61 4.26
CA GLU A 90 -9.27 14.63 3.26
C GLU A 90 -8.86 13.69 2.13
N GLY A 91 -9.64 12.63 1.96
CA GLY A 91 -9.38 11.57 1.00
C GLY A 91 -9.48 10.22 1.68
N GLU A 92 -10.69 9.83 2.11
CA GLU A 92 -11.00 8.45 2.55
C GLU A 92 -10.53 7.41 1.51
N GLU A 93 -10.40 7.83 0.26
CA GLU A 93 -9.87 7.00 -0.81
C GLU A 93 -8.36 6.71 -0.69
N GLU A 94 -7.50 7.66 -0.30
CA GLU A 94 -6.02 7.47 -0.24
C GLU A 94 -5.54 6.74 1.03
N ALA A 95 -6.44 6.31 1.91
CA ALA A 95 -6.09 5.69 3.18
C ALA A 95 -5.59 4.24 3.01
N ILE A 96 -4.47 3.93 3.68
CA ILE A 96 -4.08 2.55 3.95
C ILE A 96 -5.11 1.95 4.90
N THR A 97 -5.78 0.88 4.48
CA THR A 97 -6.73 0.18 5.35
C THR A 97 -6.02 -0.93 6.09
N VAL A 98 -6.35 -1.12 7.37
CA VAL A 98 -5.79 -2.17 8.20
C VAL A 98 -6.71 -3.40 8.13
N ILE A 99 -6.16 -4.60 7.90
CA ILE A 99 -6.93 -5.84 7.86
C ILE A 99 -7.08 -6.35 9.30
N SER A 100 -8.27 -6.25 9.89
CA SER A 100 -8.58 -6.72 11.26
C SER A 100 -8.74 -8.23 11.34
#